data_AF-A0A382GYH0-F1
#
_entry.id   AF-A0A382GYH0-F1
#
_cell.length_a   1.000
_cell.length_b   1.000
_cell.length_c   1.000
_cell.angle_alpha   90.00
_cell.angle_beta   90.00
_cell.angle_gamma   90.00
#
_symmetry.space_group_name_H-M   'P 1'
#
loop_
_entity.id
_entity.type
_entity.pdbx_description
1 polymer ?
#
loop_
_entity_poly.entity_id
_entity_poly.type
_entity_poly.pdbx_seq_one_letter_code
_entity_poly.pdbx_strand_id
1 'polypeptide(L)' 'MPVKLNGLKIERKFTESGQDPFQKLNWTQRDVEIRNFDGTIAFSMKDVNLPDNYSQVAANVLSQKY' A
#
# COMPACT_ATOMS: atom_id res chain seq x y z
N MET A 1 -37.81 24.55 -15.26
CA MET A 1 -37.92 23.24 -14.58
C MET A 1 -36.50 22.75 -14.29
N PRO A 2 -36.11 22.42 -13.05
CA PRO A 2 -34.77 21.92 -12.81
C PRO A 2 -34.67 20.47 -13.32
N VAL A 3 -33.64 20.19 -14.12
CA VAL A 3 -33.38 18.87 -14.66
C VAL A 3 -32.98 17.93 -13.52
N LYS A 4 -33.74 16.85 -13.30
CA LYS A 4 -33.31 15.75 -12.42
C LYS A 4 -32.16 15.00 -13.10
N LEU A 5 -30.93 15.32 -12.72
CA LEU A 5 -29.74 14.56 -13.07
C LEU A 5 -29.73 13.25 -12.27
N ASN A 6 -30.44 12.23 -12.77
CA ASN A 6 -30.25 10.85 -12.31
C ASN A 6 -28.99 10.28 -13.01
N GLY A 7 -27.83 10.82 -12.68
CA GLY A 7 -26.54 10.30 -13.13
C GLY A 7 -26.16 9.04 -12.38
N LEU A 8 -25.20 8.28 -12.93
CA LEU A 8 -24.62 7.11 -12.30
C LEU A 8 -24.12 7.45 -10.88
N LYS A 9 -24.65 6.76 -9.86
CA LYS A 9 -24.17 6.85 -8.49
C LYS A 9 -23.33 5.62 -8.18
N ILE A 10 -22.04 5.82 -7.97
CA ILE A 10 -21.12 4.79 -7.48
C ILE A 10 -20.96 5.00 -5.98
N GLU A 11 -21.40 4.01 -5.21
CA GLU A 11 -21.22 4.04 -3.76
C GLU A 11 -19.77 3.79 -3.37
N ARG A 12 -19.29 4.52 -2.36
CA ARG A 12 -18.01 4.22 -1.73
C ARG A 12 -18.18 3.04 -0.79
N LYS A 13 -17.24 2.09 -0.83
CA LYS A 13 -17.25 0.90 0.06
C LYS A 13 -16.12 0.94 1.09
N PHE A 14 -14.93 1.41 0.71
CA PHE A 14 -13.73 1.45 1.57
C PHE A 14 -13.22 2.86 1.86
N THR A 15 -13.90 3.88 1.34
CA THR A 15 -13.48 5.28 1.43
C THR A 15 -14.63 6.15 1.92
N GLU A 16 -14.27 7.27 2.55
CA GLU A 16 -15.22 8.29 2.99
C GLU A 16 -14.92 9.59 2.26
N SER A 17 -15.96 10.39 2.01
CA SER A 17 -15.79 11.67 1.32
C SER A 17 -14.97 12.62 2.17
N GLY A 18 -13.91 13.19 1.59
CA GLY A 18 -13.03 14.15 2.27
C GLY A 18 -12.01 13.54 3.22
N GLN A 19 -11.88 12.20 3.27
CA GLN A 19 -10.86 11.53 4.07
C GLN A 19 -9.82 10.84 3.18
N ASP A 20 -8.56 10.85 3.62
CA ASP A 20 -7.51 10.05 3.00
C ASP A 20 -7.64 8.58 3.45
N PRO A 21 -7.89 7.65 2.53
CA PRO A 21 -8.02 6.23 2.89
C PRO A 21 -6.74 5.63 3.51
N PHE A 22 -5.56 6.17 3.20
CA PHE A 22 -4.30 5.63 3.72
C PHE A 22 -4.08 5.94 5.21
N GLN A 23 -4.78 6.94 5.76
CA GLN A 23 -4.77 7.23 7.20
C GLN A 23 -5.46 6.13 8.03
N LYS A 24 -6.24 5.26 7.39
CA LYS A 24 -6.88 4.11 8.06
C LYS A 24 -5.94 2.92 8.27
N LEU A 25 -4.74 2.97 7.70
CA LEU A 25 -3.73 1.95 7.85
C LEU A 25 -2.70 2.37 8.91
N ASN A 26 -2.18 1.39 9.63
CA ASN A 26 -1.01 1.59 10.49
C ASN A 26 0.25 1.40 9.65
N TRP A 27 1.19 2.34 9.78
CA TRP A 27 2.42 2.36 9.01
C TRP A 27 3.62 2.08 9.89
N THR A 28 4.62 1.38 9.35
CA THR A 28 5.85 1.05 10.05
C THR A 28 7.03 1.07 9.07
N GLN A 29 8.17 1.57 9.54
CA GLN A 29 9.42 1.50 8.78
C GLN A 29 10.08 0.14 9.01
N ARG A 30 10.50 -0.49 7.92
CA ARG A 30 11.21 -1.77 7.93
C ARG A 30 12.36 -1.75 6.94
N ASP A 31 13.46 -2.37 7.32
CA ASP A 31 14.53 -2.72 6.39
C ASP A 31 14.11 -3.99 5.63
N VAL A 32 14.29 -3.98 4.32
CA VAL A 32 13.98 -5.11 3.44
C VAL A 32 15.27 -5.66 2.87
N GLU A 33 15.51 -6.95 3.11
CA GLU A 33 16.59 -7.70 2.48
C GLU A 33 16.04 -8.94 1.80
N ILE A 34 16.52 -9.19 0.59
CA ILE A 34 16.18 -10.39 -0.19
C ILE A 34 17.49 -11.11 -0.45
N ARG A 35 17.52 -12.40 -0.09
CA ARG A 35 18.72 -13.22 -0.13
C ARG A 35 18.60 -14.33 -1.16
N ASN A 36 19.71 -14.65 -1.78
CA ASN A 36 19.86 -15.85 -2.60
C ASN A 36 19.91 -17.10 -1.71
N PHE A 37 19.80 -18.28 -2.32
CA PHE A 37 19.89 -19.56 -1.61
C PHE A 37 21.25 -19.78 -0.92
N ASP A 38 22.31 -19.15 -1.41
CA ASP A 38 23.65 -19.17 -0.79
C ASP A 38 23.81 -18.16 0.36
N GLY A 39 22.73 -17.43 0.70
CA GLY A 39 22.70 -16.44 1.79
C GLY A 39 23.21 -15.05 1.41
N THR A 40 23.75 -14.87 0.20
CA THR A 40 24.18 -13.55 -0.29
C THR A 40 23.00 -12.61 -0.49
N ILE A 41 23.21 -11.31 -0.33
CA ILE A 41 22.17 -10.29 -0.50
C ILE A 41 21.96 -10.05 -2.00
N ALA A 42 20.77 -10.37 -2.48
CA ALA A 42 20.33 -10.06 -3.85
C ALA A 42 19.79 -8.62 -3.95
N PHE A 43 19.15 -8.13 -2.89
CA PHE A 43 18.59 -6.78 -2.80
C PHE A 43 18.52 -6.32 -1.35
N SER A 44 18.75 -5.03 -1.10
CA SER A 44 18.58 -4.41 0.22
C SER A 44 18.09 -2.97 0.07
N MET A 45 17.09 -2.61 0.86
CA MET A 45 16.56 -1.25 0.97
C MET A 45 16.19 -0.95 2.42
N LYS A 46 16.59 0.22 2.92
CA LYS A 46 16.39 0.63 4.30
C LYS A 46 15.20 1.55 4.47
N ASP A 47 14.66 1.59 5.69
CA ASP A 47 13.67 2.57 6.14
C ASP A 47 12.37 2.59 5.29
N VAL A 48 12.01 1.46 4.68
CA VAL A 48 10.85 1.35 3.79
C VAL A 48 9.57 1.48 4.62
N ASN A 49 8.77 2.51 4.34
CA ASN A 49 7.51 2.75 5.04
C ASN A 49 6.38 1.95 4.39
N LEU A 50 5.85 0.96 5.12
CA LEU A 50 4.83 0.03 4.62
C LEU A 50 3.71 -0.14 5.66
N PRO A 51 2.51 -0.56 5.24
CA PRO A 51 1.48 -1.00 6.17
C PRO A 51 1.97 -2.16 7.04
N ASP A 52 1.65 -2.13 8.33
CA ASP A 52 2.12 -3.11 9.31
C ASP A 52 1.66 -4.56 9.02
N ASN A 53 0.52 -4.69 8.36
CA ASN A 53 -0.10 -5.95 7.98
C ASN A 53 0.47 -6.58 6.69
N TYR A 54 1.46 -5.95 6.05
CA TYR A 54 2.11 -6.52 4.88
C TYR A 54 3.04 -7.66 5.27
N SER A 55 2.92 -8.77 4.52
CA SER A 55 3.84 -9.89 4.62
C SER A 55 5.22 -9.51 4.07
N GLN A 56 6.25 -10.30 4.43
CA GLN A 56 7.58 -10.10 3.86
C GLN A 56 7.56 -10.20 2.33
N VAL A 57 6.74 -11.07 1.74
CA VAL A 57 6.61 -11.19 0.28
C VAL A 57 6.06 -9.90 -0.33
N ALA A 58 5.04 -9.29 0.29
CA ALA A 58 4.50 -8.01 -0.18
C ALA A 58 5.54 -6.88 -0.06
N ALA A 59 6.26 -6.81 1.05
CA ALA A 59 7.35 -5.85 1.26
C ALA A 59 8.47 -6.02 0.22
N ASN A 60 8.86 -7.26 -0.08
CA ASN A 60 9.86 -7.60 -1.08
C ASN A 60 9.45 -7.13 -2.48
N VAL A 61 8.21 -7.43 -2.90
CA VAL A 61 7.71 -7.04 -4.22
C VAL A 61 7.63 -5.52 -4.37
N LEU A 62 7.17 -4.81 -3.34
CA LEU A 62 7.04 -3.36 -3.41
C LEU A 62 8.39 -2.65 -3.42
N SER A 63 9.29 -3.00 -2.49
CA SER A 63 10.62 -2.37 -2.39
C SER A 63 11.52 -2.62 -3.60
N GLN A 64 11.36 -3.75 -4.30
CA GLN A 64 12.08 -3.95 -5.56
C GLN A 64 11.53 -3.10 -6.72
N LYS A 65 10.26 -2.70 -6.64
CA LYS A 65 9.55 -2.04 -7.75
C LYS A 65 9.61 -0.52 -7.65
N TYR A 66 9.66 0.03 -6.44
CA TYR A 66 9.60 1.47 -6.15
C TYR A 66 10.71 1.85 -5.18
#